data_AF-W1VCY9-F1
#
_entry.id   AF-W1VCY9-F1
#
_cell.length_a   1.000
_cell.length_b   1.000
_cell.length_c   1.000
_cell.angle_alpha   90.00
_cell.angle_beta   90.00
_cell.angle_gamma   90.00
#
_symmetry.space_group_name_H-M   'P 1'
#
loop_
_entity.id
_entity.type
_entity.pdbx_description
1 polymer ?
#
loop_
_entity_poly.entity_id
_entity_poly.type
_entity_poly.pdbx_seq_one_letter_code
_entity_poly.pdbx_strand_id
1 'polypeptide(L)'
;MGGQARGDLMKVSSLAELDAGLEAMRARLPEQVLYPGETVEGPRGRAGTPKRPHLPDGWLDSPYLSQDQRVLLLQAESDVSGG
;
A
#
# COMPACT_ATOMS: atom_id res chain seq x y z
N MET A 1 -7.25 -19.92 5.79
CA MET A 1 -8.40 -19.39 6.55
C MET A 1 -8.82 -17.98 6.12
N GLY A 2 -7.91 -17.03 5.88
CA GLY A 2 -8.31 -15.64 5.51
C GLY A 2 -8.98 -15.45 4.14
N GLY A 3 -8.83 -16.39 3.19
CA GLY A 3 -9.39 -16.25 1.84
C GLY A 3 -10.92 -16.22 1.79
N GLN A 4 -11.59 -17.10 2.55
CA GLN A 4 -13.04 -17.15 2.61
C GLN A 4 -13.62 -15.88 3.23
N ALA A 5 -13.08 -15.44 4.38
CA ALA A 5 -13.54 -14.22 5.05
C ALA A 5 -13.39 -12.98 4.15
N ARG A 6 -12.30 -12.88 3.38
CA ARG A 6 -12.15 -11.82 2.38
C ARG A 6 -13.22 -11.91 1.28
N GLY A 7 -13.50 -13.11 0.79
CA GLY A 7 -14.53 -13.33 -0.23
C GLY A 7 -15.93 -12.94 0.25
N ASP A 8 -16.24 -13.18 1.52
CA ASP A 8 -17.52 -12.80 2.12
C ASP A 8 -17.62 -11.27 2.30
N LEU A 9 -16.56 -10.63 2.81
CA LEU A 9 -16.49 -9.17 2.98
C LEU A 9 -16.51 -8.39 1.67
N MET A 10 -16.07 -8.98 0.55
CA MET A 10 -16.11 -8.32 -0.76
C MET A 10 -17.52 -8.23 -1.38
N LYS A 11 -18.48 -8.96 -0.84
CA LYS A 11 -19.86 -9.02 -1.36
C LYS A 11 -20.84 -8.12 -0.61
N VAL A 12 -20.41 -7.50 0.48
CA VAL A 12 -21.28 -6.65 1.30
C VAL A 12 -21.64 -5.37 0.57
N SER A 13 -22.87 -4.91 0.77
CA SER A 13 -23.46 -3.77 0.07
C SER A 13 -23.97 -2.68 1.03
N SER A 14 -23.89 -2.94 2.34
CA SER A 14 -24.29 -2.00 3.39
C SER A 14 -23.38 -2.08 4.62
N LEU A 15 -23.44 -1.05 5.47
CA LEU A 15 -22.71 -1.02 6.74
C LEU A 15 -23.17 -2.12 7.71
N ALA A 16 -24.47 -2.41 7.76
CA ALA A 16 -24.99 -3.48 8.60
C ALA A 16 -24.47 -4.86 8.17
N GLU A 17 -24.36 -5.10 6.87
CA GLU A 17 -23.76 -6.33 6.32
C GLU A 17 -22.26 -6.42 6.60
N LEU A 18 -21.55 -5.28 6.54
CA LEU A 18 -20.14 -5.21 6.91
C LEU A 18 -19.95 -5.59 8.39
N ASP A 19 -20.73 -5.01 9.30
CA ASP A 19 -20.64 -5.30 10.74
C ASP A 19 -20.92 -6.78 11.03
N ALA A 20 -21.98 -7.34 10.45
CA ALA A 20 -22.30 -8.75 10.59
C ALA A 20 -21.17 -9.67 10.04
N GLY A 21 -20.60 -9.32 8.89
CA GLY A 21 -19.48 -10.05 8.29
C GLY A 21 -18.21 -9.99 9.12
N LEU A 22 -17.91 -8.82 9.71
CA LEU A 22 -16.78 -8.64 10.63
C LEU A 22 -16.98 -9.45 11.91
N GLU A 23 -18.18 -9.50 12.48
CA GLU A 23 -18.44 -10.35 13.66
C GLU A 23 -18.33 -11.84 13.36
N ALA A 24 -18.90 -12.30 12.24
CA ALA A 24 -18.75 -13.69 11.81
C ALA A 24 -17.28 -14.06 11.54
N MET A 25 -16.45 -13.11 11.11
CA MET A 25 -15.00 -13.29 11.00
C MET A 25 -14.33 -13.37 12.38
N ARG A 26 -14.62 -12.44 13.29
CA ARG A 26 -14.03 -12.40 14.64
C ARG A 26 -14.36 -13.64 15.46
N ALA A 27 -15.59 -14.14 15.38
CA ALA A 27 -16.04 -15.34 16.09
C ALA A 27 -15.23 -16.62 15.74
N ARG A 28 -14.52 -16.62 14.61
CA ARG A 28 -13.66 -17.73 14.16
C ARG A 28 -12.19 -17.55 14.51
N LEU A 29 -11.82 -16.39 15.05
CA LEU A 29 -10.46 -16.07 15.46
C LEU A 29 -10.32 -16.24 16.98
N PRO A 30 -9.13 -16.62 17.48
CA PRO A 30 -8.87 -16.58 18.91
C PRO A 30 -8.93 -15.13 19.40
N GLU A 31 -9.30 -14.95 20.67
CA GLU A 31 -9.40 -13.64 21.33
C GLU A 31 -8.08 -12.85 21.26
N GLN A 32 -6.96 -13.57 21.32
CA GLN A 32 -5.63 -13.01 21.13
C GLN A 32 -4.90 -13.76 20.02
N VAL A 33 -4.38 -13.00 19.07
CA VAL A 33 -3.43 -13.49 18.07
C VAL A 33 -2.09 -12.87 18.41
N LEU A 34 -1.16 -13.68 18.91
CA LEU A 34 0.19 -13.23 19.19
C LEU A 34 0.90 -12.90 17.87
N TYR A 35 1.74 -11.88 17.91
CA TYR A 35 2.62 -11.56 16.79
C TYR A 35 3.51 -12.77 16.46
N PRO A 36 3.62 -13.20 15.19
CA PRO A 36 4.33 -14.43 14.80
C PRO A 36 5.86 -14.38 14.99
N GLY A 37 6.39 -13.26 15.49
CA GLY A 37 7.77 -13.14 15.96
C GLY A 37 8.80 -13.22 14.84
N GLU A 38 9.94 -13.82 15.14
CA GLU A 38 11.13 -13.85 14.27
C GLU A 38 10.85 -14.36 12.85
N THR A 39 9.85 -15.24 12.67
CA THR A 39 9.46 -15.79 11.38
C THR A 39 9.02 -14.74 10.35
N VAL A 40 8.55 -13.57 10.79
CA VAL A 40 8.11 -12.46 9.92
C VAL A 40 9.00 -11.22 9.98
N GLU A 41 10.05 -11.26 10.82
CA GLU A 41 11.05 -10.20 11.00
C GLU A 41 12.23 -10.33 10.03
N GLY A 42 12.31 -11.45 9.30
CA GLY A 42 13.35 -11.65 8.30
C GLY A 42 13.33 -10.59 7.18
N PRO A 43 14.42 -10.48 6.40
CA PRO A 43 14.53 -9.54 5.29
C PRO A 43 13.33 -9.66 4.34
N ARG A 44 12.57 -8.58 4.20
CA ARG A 44 11.43 -8.53 3.27
C ARG A 44 11.89 -8.04 1.90
N GLY A 45 11.23 -8.51 0.85
CA GLY A 45 11.51 -8.10 -0.52
C GLY A 45 12.47 -9.04 -1.26
N ARG A 46 13.09 -8.56 -2.34
CA ARG A 46 13.99 -9.40 -3.15
C ARG A 46 15.20 -9.81 -2.33
N ALA A 47 15.40 -11.13 -2.20
CA ALA A 47 16.65 -11.69 -1.72
C ALA A 47 17.78 -11.37 -2.73
N GLY A 48 18.89 -10.82 -2.24
CA GLY A 48 20.07 -10.47 -3.03
C GLY A 48 20.65 -9.11 -2.68
N THR A 49 21.74 -8.73 -3.35
CA THR A 49 22.38 -7.43 -3.18
C THR A 49 21.43 -6.30 -3.62
N PRO A 50 21.31 -5.20 -2.86
CA PRO A 50 20.51 -4.05 -3.26
C PRO A 50 20.90 -3.60 -4.67
N LYS A 51 19.95 -3.62 -5.61
CA LYS A 51 20.15 -2.98 -6.91
C LYS A 51 19.89 -1.49 -6.74
N ARG A 52 20.82 -0.65 -7.19
CA ARG A 52 20.55 0.78 -7.31
C ARG A 52 19.45 0.95 -8.37
N PRO A 53 18.25 1.45 -8.01
CA PRO A 53 17.21 1.71 -9.00
C PRO A 53 17.71 2.76 -9.98
N HIS A 54 17.32 2.62 -11.26
CA HIS A 54 17.54 3.69 -12.22
C HIS A 54 16.58 4.82 -11.87
N LEU A 55 17.13 5.91 -11.34
CA LEU A 55 16.38 7.12 -11.04
C LEU A 55 16.89 8.22 -11.96
N PRO A 56 16.02 9.11 -12.43
CA PRO A 56 16.46 10.35 -13.06
C PRO A 56 17.41 11.14 -12.18
N ASP A 57 18.26 11.93 -12.82
CA ASP A 57 19.25 12.76 -12.13
C ASP A 57 18.58 13.68 -11.09
N GLY A 58 19.18 13.75 -9.90
CA GLY A 58 18.74 14.61 -8.81
C GLY A 58 17.49 14.16 -8.03
N TRP A 59 16.88 13.01 -8.37
CA TRP A 59 15.61 12.58 -7.77
C TRP A 59 15.67 12.38 -6.24
N LEU A 60 16.79 11.90 -5.70
CA LEU A 60 16.96 11.65 -4.25
C LEU A 60 17.72 12.75 -3.51
N ASP A 61 18.07 13.84 -4.20
CA ASP A 61 18.88 14.90 -3.59
C ASP A 61 18.05 15.75 -2.60
N SER A 62 16.74 15.82 -2.82
CA SER A 62 15.80 16.55 -1.96
C SER A 62 14.39 15.96 -2.05
N PRO A 63 13.65 15.85 -0.93
CA PRO A 63 12.23 15.52 -0.96
C PRO A 63 11.34 16.70 -1.38
N TYR A 64 11.91 17.89 -1.57
CA TYR A 64 11.21 19.11 -1.96
C TYR A 64 11.61 19.57 -3.37
N LEU A 65 10.61 20.06 -4.12
CA LEU A 65 10.84 20.74 -5.39
C LEU A 65 11.49 22.11 -5.15
N SER A 66 12.52 22.41 -5.93
CA SER A 66 13.04 23.76 -6.10
C SER A 66 12.00 24.65 -6.79
N GLN A 67 12.22 25.96 -6.74
CA GLN A 67 11.33 26.92 -7.40
C GLN A 67 11.27 26.67 -8.92
N ASP A 68 12.41 26.42 -9.55
CA ASP A 68 12.50 26.15 -10.99
C ASP A 68 11.78 24.85 -11.37
N GLN A 69 11.92 23.80 -10.55
CA GLN A 69 11.22 22.53 -10.75
C GLN A 69 9.70 22.69 -10.64
N ARG A 70 9.21 23.57 -9.75
CA ARG A 70 7.77 23.87 -9.65
C ARG A 70 7.27 24.59 -10.89
N VAL A 71 8.03 25.57 -11.41
CA VAL A 71 7.67 26.28 -12.64
C VAL A 71 7.62 25.31 -13.83
N LEU A 72 8.61 24.42 -13.96
CA LEU A 72 8.63 23.40 -15.00
C LEU A 72 7.43 22.44 -14.90
N LEU A 73 7.10 22.00 -13.69
CA LEU A 73 5.96 21.11 -13.45
C LEU A 73 4.64 21.79 -13.86
N LEU A 74 4.43 23.05 -13.47
CA LEU A 74 3.25 23.83 -13.85
C LEU A 74 3.13 24.01 -15.37
N GLN A 75 4.27 24.22 -16.06
CA GLN A 75 4.30 24.29 -17.52
C GLN A 75 3.92 22.94 -18.16
N ALA A 76 4.44 21.84 -17.64
CA ALA A 76 4.13 20.50 -18.13
C ALA A 76 2.66 20.13 -17.91
N GLU A 77 2.06 20.49 -16.77
CA GLU A 77 0.63 20.28 -16.51
C GLU A 77 -0.27 21.09 -17.46
N SER A 78 0.19 22.27 -17.90
CA SER A 78 -0.54 23.10 -18.86
C SER A 78 -0.54 22.51 -20.28
N ASP A 79 0.43 21.65 -20.62
CA ASP A 79 0.61 21.09 -21.97
C ASP A 79 -0.06 19.71 -22.14
N VAL A 80 -0.48 19.07 -21.04
CA VAL A 80 -1.21 17.79 -21.06
C VAL A 80 -2.72 18.05 -21.17
N SER A 81 -3.16 18.44 -22.37
CA SER A 81 -4.58 18.39 -22.79
C SER A 81 -4.86 17.25 -23.80
N GLY A 82 -3.95 16.30 -23.98
CA GLY A 82 -4.05 15.29 -25.03
C GLY A 82 -3.68 13.89 -24.60
N GLY A 83 -4.63 13.19 -23.96
CA GLY A 83 -4.65 11.75 -23.73
C GLY A 83 -6.09 11.29 -23.57
#